data_AF-A0A956P087-F1
#
_entry.id   AF-A0A956P087-F1
#
_cell.length_a   1.000
_cell.length_b   1.000
_cell.length_c   1.000
_cell.angle_alpha   90.00
_cell.angle_beta   90.00
_cell.angle_gamma   90.00
#
_symmetry.space_group_name_H-M   'P 1'
#
loop_
_entity.id
_entity.type
_entity.pdbx_description
1 polymer ?
#
loop_
_entity_poly.entity_id
_entity_poly.type
_entity_poly.pdbx_seq_one_letter_code
_entity_poly.pdbx_strand_id
1 'polypeptide(L)'
;MNNKGKKISWVLISFILLEGILIIAIVSVNTLSQYKLEITTKLLLENMKHTFTHLVPFVKNNIAEKNPFFIVGTIFSLIYSLYTNSRNPNKKEGWETEDSNTYHGSARWANLKEIFDTTNFIKQPKNKVQSDFKKSLEKERK
;
A
#
# COMPACT_ATOMS: atom_id res chain seq x y z
N MET A 1 -5.81 -23.62 -8.49
CA MET A 1 -4.58 -23.03 -7.92
C MET A 1 -4.89 -22.40 -6.57
N ASN A 2 -4.29 -22.90 -5.49
CA ASN A 2 -4.57 -22.52 -4.11
C ASN A 2 -4.31 -21.01 -3.87
N ASN A 3 -5.04 -20.37 -2.95
CA ASN A 3 -5.04 -18.90 -2.80
C ASN A 3 -3.63 -18.36 -2.44
N LYS A 4 -2.82 -19.16 -1.75
CA LYS A 4 -1.39 -18.88 -1.47
C LYS A 4 -0.50 -18.94 -2.72
N GLY A 5 -0.74 -19.90 -3.61
CA GLY A 5 0.04 -20.05 -4.85
C GLY A 5 -0.21 -18.90 -5.82
N LYS A 6 -1.44 -18.38 -5.88
CA LYS A 6 -1.75 -17.17 -6.67
C LYS A 6 -0.99 -15.94 -6.17
N LYS A 7 -0.88 -15.75 -4.85
CA LYS A 7 -0.13 -14.61 -4.27
C LYS A 7 1.37 -14.68 -4.59
N ILE A 8 1.98 -15.87 -4.46
CA ILE A 8 3.40 -16.06 -4.79
C ILE A 8 3.64 -15.81 -6.28
N SER A 9 2.76 -16.29 -7.15
CA SER A 9 2.85 -16.03 -8.58
C SER A 9 2.81 -14.53 -8.91
N TRP A 10 1.95 -13.75 -8.24
CA TRP A 10 1.89 -12.29 -8.41
C TRP A 10 3.15 -11.57 -7.93
N VAL A 11 3.73 -11.99 -6.80
CA VAL A 11 5.05 -11.51 -6.34
C VAL A 11 6.09 -11.78 -7.42
N LEU A 12 6.21 -13.02 -7.91
CA LEU A 12 7.19 -13.37 -8.93
C LEU A 12 7.01 -12.57 -10.24
N ILE A 13 5.79 -12.39 -10.71
CA ILE A 13 5.50 -11.61 -11.92
C ILE A 13 5.93 -10.14 -11.73
N SER A 14 5.56 -9.53 -10.60
CA SER A 14 5.94 -8.14 -10.32
C SER A 14 7.46 -7.97 -10.17
N PHE A 15 8.14 -8.94 -9.56
CA PHE A 15 9.59 -8.95 -9.45
C PHE A 15 10.26 -9.02 -10.83
N ILE A 16 9.85 -9.96 -11.69
CA ILE A 16 10.39 -10.10 -13.05
C ILE A 16 10.18 -8.81 -13.88
N LEU A 17 9.01 -8.16 -13.74
CA LEU A 17 8.74 -6.89 -14.41
C LEU A 17 9.69 -5.78 -13.94
N LEU A 18 9.91 -5.65 -12.63
CA LEU A 18 10.82 -4.65 -12.06
C LEU A 18 12.27 -4.90 -12.49
N GLU A 19 12.72 -6.16 -12.49
CA GLU A 19 14.03 -6.53 -13.02
C GLU A 19 14.19 -6.18 -14.50
N GLY A 20 13.16 -6.41 -15.31
CA GLY A 20 13.15 -5.99 -16.71
C GLY A 20 13.37 -4.48 -16.86
N ILE A 21 12.67 -3.67 -16.07
CA ILE A 21 12.82 -2.20 -16.08
C ILE A 21 14.23 -1.80 -15.61
N LEU A 22 14.76 -2.44 -14.58
CA LEU A 22 16.11 -2.19 -14.08
C LEU A 22 17.17 -2.47 -15.16
N ILE A 23 17.07 -3.60 -15.86
CA ILE A 23 17.99 -3.96 -16.96
C ILE A 23 17.91 -2.91 -18.07
N ILE A 24 16.70 -2.49 -18.48
CA ILE A 24 16.51 -1.43 -19.49
C ILE A 24 17.18 -0.13 -19.06
N ALA A 25 17.00 0.27 -17.80
CA ALA A 25 17.60 1.48 -17.25
C ALA A 25 19.14 1.41 -17.28
N ILE A 26 19.73 0.29 -16.85
CA ILE A 26 21.19 0.09 -16.87
C ILE A 26 21.73 0.13 -18.30
N VAL A 27 21.09 -0.56 -19.24
CA VAL A 27 21.52 -0.54 -20.65
C VAL A 27 21.44 0.86 -21.23
N SER A 28 20.38 1.62 -20.90
CA SER A 28 20.20 2.99 -21.37
C SER A 28 21.27 3.92 -20.81
N VAL A 29 21.56 3.84 -19.51
CA VAL A 29 22.61 4.63 -18.86
C VAL A 29 23.99 4.27 -19.39
N ASN A 30 24.30 2.99 -19.56
CA ASN A 30 25.59 2.56 -20.11
C ASN A 30 25.76 3.02 -21.57
N THR A 31 24.71 2.89 -22.39
CA THR A 31 24.73 3.38 -23.77
C THR A 31 24.93 4.90 -23.79
N LEU A 32 24.26 5.64 -22.90
CA LEU A 32 24.43 7.09 -22.77
C LEU A 32 25.83 7.46 -22.31
N SER A 33 26.41 6.70 -21.39
CA SER A 33 27.78 6.91 -20.94
C SER A 33 28.80 6.67 -22.06
N GLN A 34 28.57 5.67 -22.92
CA GLN A 34 29.49 5.30 -24.00
C GLN A 34 29.40 6.26 -25.19
N TYR A 35 28.18 6.58 -25.64
CA TYR A 35 27.95 7.34 -26.88
C TYR A 35 27.60 8.81 -26.64
N LYS A 36 27.42 9.23 -25.38
CA LYS A 36 27.14 10.62 -24.96
C LYS A 36 26.04 11.29 -25.80
N LEU A 37 26.42 12.25 -26.63
CA LEU A 37 25.52 13.05 -27.46
C LEU A 37 25.25 12.46 -28.85
N GLU A 38 25.97 11.41 -29.25
CA GLU A 38 25.80 10.72 -30.53
C GLU A 38 24.81 9.55 -30.44
N ILE A 39 24.04 9.49 -29.34
CA ILE A 39 22.99 8.48 -29.19
C ILE A 39 21.97 8.60 -30.32
N THR A 40 21.79 7.48 -31.01
CA THR A 40 20.70 7.30 -31.96
C THR A 40 19.75 6.23 -31.41
N THR A 41 18.44 6.42 -31.62
CA THR A 41 17.40 5.48 -31.19
C THR A 41 17.65 4.05 -31.70
N LYS A 42 18.22 3.91 -32.90
CA LYS A 42 18.59 2.62 -33.49
C LYS A 42 19.66 1.88 -32.66
N LEU A 43 20.68 2.60 -32.22
CA LEU A 43 21.78 2.03 -31.43
C LEU A 43 21.31 1.61 -30.04
N LEU A 44 20.42 2.40 -29.43
CA LEU A 44 19.81 2.06 -28.15
C LEU A 44 18.94 0.79 -28.29
N LEU A 45 18.13 0.71 -29.34
CA LEU A 45 17.31 -0.47 -29.63
C LEU A 45 18.15 -1.72 -29.92
N GLU A 46 19.26 -1.57 -30.65
CA GLU A 46 20.19 -2.66 -30.96
C GLU A 46 20.87 -3.19 -29.69
N ASN A 47 21.39 -2.31 -28.84
CA ASN A 47 21.97 -2.67 -27.55
C ASN A 47 20.94 -3.35 -26.65
N MET A 48 19.72 -2.84 -26.57
CA MET A 48 18.64 -3.48 -25.82
C MET A 48 18.34 -4.87 -26.38
N LYS A 49 18.16 -5.02 -27.69
CA LYS A 49 17.88 -6.31 -28.32
C LYS A 49 18.99 -7.31 -28.01
N HIS A 50 20.24 -6.90 -28.16
CA HIS A 50 21.41 -7.72 -27.84
C HIS A 50 21.44 -8.14 -26.35
N THR A 51 21.13 -7.23 -25.42
CA THR A 51 21.04 -7.57 -24.00
C THR A 51 19.89 -8.53 -23.70
N PHE A 52 18.72 -8.35 -24.32
CA PHE A 52 17.57 -9.23 -24.13
C PHE A 52 17.78 -10.63 -24.71
N THR A 53 18.55 -10.77 -25.80
CA THR A 53 18.96 -12.10 -26.30
C THR A 53 20.02 -12.76 -25.43
N HIS A 54 20.79 -11.96 -24.68
CA HIS A 54 21.89 -12.40 -23.83
C HIS A 54 21.69 -12.04 -22.34
N LEU A 55 20.47 -12.26 -21.82
CA LEU A 55 20.10 -11.91 -20.44
C LEU A 55 20.95 -12.65 -19.39
N VAL A 56 21.12 -13.96 -19.56
CA VAL A 56 21.87 -14.78 -18.58
C VAL A 56 23.31 -14.30 -18.42
N PRO A 57 24.11 -14.14 -19.48
CA PRO A 57 25.46 -13.61 -19.32
C PRO A 57 25.46 -12.16 -18.84
N PHE A 58 24.51 -11.32 -19.24
CA PHE A 58 24.40 -9.95 -18.73
C PHE A 58 24.24 -9.91 -17.21
N VAL A 59 23.32 -10.70 -16.66
CA VAL A 59 23.10 -10.81 -15.21
C VAL A 59 24.35 -11.35 -14.52
N LYS A 60 24.94 -12.43 -15.03
CA LYS A 60 26.18 -13.00 -14.46
C LYS A 60 27.31 -11.98 -14.43
N ASN A 61 27.47 -11.21 -15.50
CA ASN A 61 28.52 -10.21 -15.60
C ASN A 61 28.31 -9.08 -14.59
N ASN A 62 27.08 -8.54 -14.48
CA ASN A 62 26.78 -7.49 -13.51
C ASN A 62 26.96 -7.95 -12.05
N ILE A 63 26.70 -9.22 -11.75
CA ILE A 63 26.98 -9.81 -10.43
C ILE A 63 28.49 -9.97 -10.21
N ALA A 64 29.21 -10.49 -11.21
CA ALA A 64 30.66 -10.72 -11.12
C ALA A 64 31.45 -9.40 -10.98
N GLU A 65 31.07 -8.38 -11.74
CA GLU A 65 31.61 -7.02 -11.68
C GLU A 65 31.15 -6.25 -10.44
N LYS A 66 30.26 -6.83 -9.64
CA LYS A 66 29.64 -6.20 -8.46
C LYS A 66 29.07 -4.83 -8.78
N ASN A 67 28.37 -4.70 -9.91
CA ASN A 67 27.77 -3.43 -10.32
C ASN A 67 26.80 -2.96 -9.21
N PRO A 68 27.11 -1.84 -8.52
CA PRO A 68 26.34 -1.41 -7.36
C PRO A 68 24.90 -1.06 -7.74
N PHE A 69 24.67 -0.51 -8.93
CA PHE A 69 23.32 -0.18 -9.40
C PHE A 69 22.47 -1.43 -9.64
N PHE A 70 23.08 -2.48 -10.19
CA PHE A 70 22.39 -3.75 -10.39
C PHE A 70 22.06 -4.41 -9.05
N ILE A 71 23.04 -4.53 -8.16
CA ILE A 71 22.85 -5.19 -6.85
C ILE A 71 21.80 -4.46 -6.01
N VAL A 72 21.95 -3.14 -5.84
CA VAL A 72 21.00 -2.33 -5.05
C VAL A 72 19.63 -2.33 -5.71
N GLY A 73 19.59 -2.20 -7.04
CA GLY A 73 18.35 -2.25 -7.82
C GLY A 73 17.61 -3.57 -7.63
N THR A 74 18.29 -4.70 -7.71
CA THR A 74 17.68 -6.03 -7.53
C THR A 74 17.14 -6.25 -6.12
N ILE A 75 17.89 -5.81 -5.10
CA ILE A 75 17.42 -5.87 -3.70
C ILE A 75 16.16 -5.00 -3.54
N PHE A 76 16.16 -3.79 -4.10
CA PHE A 76 15.03 -2.89 -4.04
C PHE A 76 13.81 -3.46 -4.78
N SER A 77 14.00 -4.02 -5.97
CA SER A 77 12.96 -4.69 -6.76
C SER A 77 12.31 -5.84 -5.97
N LEU A 78 13.11 -6.64 -5.27
CA LEU A 78 12.60 -7.74 -4.44
C LEU A 78 11.77 -7.22 -3.27
N ILE A 79 12.29 -6.24 -2.51
CA ILE A 79 11.58 -5.64 -1.37
C ILE A 79 10.28 -4.98 -1.84
N TYR A 80 10.33 -4.22 -2.92
CA TYR A 80 9.17 -3.50 -3.45
C TYR A 80 8.10 -4.47 -3.98
N SER A 81 8.50 -5.54 -4.66
CA SER A 81 7.60 -6.61 -5.08
C SER A 81 6.89 -7.27 -3.89
N LEU A 82 7.63 -7.58 -2.82
CA LEU A 82 7.03 -8.12 -1.60
C LEU A 82 6.08 -7.13 -0.93
N TYR A 83 6.48 -5.87 -0.81
CA TYR A 83 5.68 -4.81 -0.18
C TYR A 83 4.35 -4.58 -0.91
N THR A 84 4.41 -4.41 -2.23
CA THR A 84 3.23 -4.12 -3.07
C THR A 84 2.21 -5.26 -3.06
N ASN A 85 2.66 -6.51 -3.04
CA ASN A 85 1.78 -7.68 -3.03
C ASN A 85 1.36 -8.15 -1.62
N SER A 86 2.06 -7.69 -0.57
CA SER A 86 1.66 -7.92 0.82
C SER A 86 0.45 -7.07 1.20
N ARG A 87 0.33 -5.87 0.63
CA ARG A 87 -0.79 -4.97 0.87
C ARG A 87 -2.04 -5.55 0.20
N ASN A 88 -3.04 -5.91 0.99
CA ASN A 88 -4.30 -6.44 0.48
C ASN A 88 -5.11 -5.26 -0.08
N PRO A 89 -5.29 -5.11 -1.41
CA PRO A 89 -6.06 -3.98 -1.97
C PRO A 89 -7.54 -4.04 -1.56
N ASN A 90 -7.99 -5.20 -1.08
CA ASN A 90 -9.33 -5.42 -0.53
C ASN A 90 -9.47 -5.08 0.96
N LYS A 91 -8.40 -4.61 1.64
CA LYS A 91 -8.60 -3.65 2.72
C LYS A 91 -8.92 -2.30 2.06
N LYS A 92 -10.06 -2.23 1.36
CA LYS A 92 -10.84 -1.00 1.42
C LYS A 92 -11.03 -0.80 2.92
N GLU A 93 -10.56 0.31 3.47
CA GLU A 93 -11.16 0.78 4.69
C GLU A 93 -12.66 0.73 4.41
N GLY A 94 -13.36 -0.15 5.10
CA GLY A 94 -14.78 -0.38 4.85
C GLY A 94 -15.55 0.87 5.23
N TRP A 95 -16.86 0.72 5.39
CA TRP A 95 -17.74 1.71 6.02
C TRP A 95 -17.20 2.35 7.32
N GLU A 96 -16.17 1.76 7.95
CA GLU A 96 -15.41 2.29 9.08
C GLU A 96 -14.61 3.60 8.79
N THR A 97 -14.46 4.05 7.53
CA THR A 97 -13.92 5.39 7.25
C THR A 97 -14.87 6.51 7.71
N GLU A 98 -16.17 6.23 7.92
CA GLU A 98 -17.10 7.21 8.50
C GLU A 98 -16.76 7.60 9.95
N ASP A 99 -16.15 6.68 10.71
CA ASP A 99 -15.79 6.92 12.11
C ASP A 99 -14.54 7.83 12.23
N SER A 100 -13.66 7.81 11.24
CA SER A 100 -12.40 8.58 11.25
C SER A 100 -12.46 9.89 10.46
N ASN A 101 -13.29 9.99 9.42
CA ASN A 101 -13.45 11.18 8.58
C ASN A 101 -14.79 11.88 8.86
N THR A 102 -14.83 12.69 9.92
CA THR A 102 -15.99 13.54 10.25
C THR A 102 -16.05 14.76 9.32
N TYR A 103 -16.39 14.55 8.05
CA TYR A 103 -16.79 15.66 7.17
C TYR A 103 -18.24 16.05 7.48
N HIS A 104 -18.49 17.35 7.63
CA HIS A 104 -19.81 17.93 7.89
C HIS A 104 -20.77 17.62 6.72
N GLY A 105 -21.46 16.48 6.77
CA GLY A 105 -22.37 16.02 5.72
C GLY A 105 -22.64 14.52 5.70
N SER A 106 -21.86 13.70 6.39
CA SER A 106 -22.17 12.27 6.57
C SER A 106 -23.14 12.06 7.75
N ALA A 107 -24.18 11.25 7.53
CA ALA A 107 -25.10 10.84 8.58
C ALA A 107 -24.60 9.52 9.19
N ARG A 108 -23.79 9.61 10.26
CA ARG A 108 -23.37 8.44 11.04
C ARG A 108 -24.16 8.32 12.34
N TRP A 109 -24.23 7.09 12.86
CA TRP A 109 -24.72 6.87 14.22
C TRP A 109 -23.79 7.57 15.23
N ALA A 110 -24.39 8.27 16.18
CA ALA A 110 -23.63 8.95 17.23
C ALA A 110 -22.96 7.94 18.17
N ASN A 111 -21.72 8.22 18.54
CA ASN A 111 -20.99 7.37 19.47
C ASN A 111 -21.51 7.56 20.91
N LEU A 112 -21.41 6.53 21.75
CA LEU A 112 -21.83 6.60 23.16
C LEU A 112 -21.20 7.78 23.93
N LYS A 113 -19.97 8.15 23.57
CA LYS A 113 -19.26 9.31 24.15
C LYS A 113 -19.84 10.66 23.70
N GLU A 114 -20.40 10.73 22.50
CA GLU A 114 -21.06 11.92 21.96
C GLU A 114 -22.48 12.05 22.49
N ILE A 115 -23.14 10.92 22.73
CA ILE A 115 -24.48 10.89 23.33
C ILE A 115 -24.39 11.28 24.80
N PHE A 116 -23.50 10.66 25.58
CA PHE A 116 -23.38 10.89 27.02
C PHE A 116 -22.35 11.98 27.36
N ASP A 117 -22.64 13.22 26.99
CA ASP A 117 -21.74 14.38 27.18
C ASP A 117 -21.81 15.02 28.59
N THR A 118 -22.48 14.41 29.56
CA THR A 118 -22.68 14.93 30.95
C THR A 118 -23.43 16.27 31.06
N THR A 119 -23.53 17.03 29.98
CA THR A 119 -24.24 18.30 29.82
C THR A 119 -25.73 18.07 29.52
N ASN A 120 -26.03 17.24 28.50
CA ASN A 120 -27.39 17.00 28.02
C ASN A 120 -27.93 15.60 28.38
N PHE A 121 -27.07 14.58 28.35
CA PHE A 121 -27.47 13.20 28.68
C PHE A 121 -26.48 12.54 29.62
N ILE A 122 -27.02 11.91 30.67
CA ILE A 122 -26.24 11.20 31.69
C ILE A 122 -26.59 9.72 31.63
N LYS A 123 -25.58 8.86 31.57
CA LYS A 123 -25.77 7.41 31.62
C LYS A 123 -26.16 6.98 33.03
N GLN A 124 -27.40 6.51 33.22
CA GLN A 124 -27.87 6.01 34.51
C GLN A 124 -28.53 4.62 34.40
N PRO A 125 -28.43 3.79 35.44
CA PRO A 125 -29.11 2.50 35.47
C PRO A 125 -30.64 2.69 35.58
N LYS A 126 -31.40 1.87 34.84
CA LYS A 126 -32.86 1.92 34.74
C LYS A 126 -33.57 2.04 36.10
N ASN A 127 -33.14 1.27 37.10
CA ASN A 127 -33.74 1.25 38.43
C ASN A 127 -33.61 2.61 39.16
N LYS A 128 -32.51 3.34 38.90
CA LYS A 128 -32.29 4.67 39.47
C LYS A 128 -33.18 5.70 38.80
N VAL A 129 -33.25 5.69 37.46
CA VAL A 129 -34.16 6.57 36.69
C VAL A 129 -35.62 6.37 37.12
N GLN A 130 -36.07 5.12 37.27
CA GLN A 130 -37.43 4.82 37.71
C GLN A 130 -37.72 5.25 39.14
N SER A 131 -36.76 5.10 40.05
CA SER A 131 -36.96 5.51 41.44
C SER A 131 -36.91 7.03 41.61
N ASP A 132 -36.01 7.73 40.91
CA ASP A 132 -35.94 9.19 40.90
C ASP A 132 -37.20 9.81 40.28
N PHE A 133 -37.74 9.22 39.20
CA PHE A 133 -39.01 9.64 38.60
C PHE A 133 -40.21 9.44 39.55
N LYS A 134 -40.30 8.29 40.23
CA LYS A 134 -41.38 8.09 41.21
C LYS A 134 -41.31 9.09 42.36
N LYS A 135 -40.09 9.37 42.85
CA LYS A 135 -39.86 10.37 43.90
C LYS A 135 -40.23 11.79 43.47
N SER A 136 -39.99 12.17 42.20
CA SER A 136 -40.39 13.50 41.72
C SER A 136 -41.91 13.67 41.70
N LEU A 137 -42.65 12.64 41.29
CA LEU A 137 -44.12 12.65 41.31
C LEU A 137 -44.69 12.76 42.73
N GLU A 138 -44.08 12.10 43.70
CA GLU A 138 -44.50 12.21 45.10
C GLU A 138 -44.17 13.58 45.71
N LYS A 139 -43.08 14.21 45.26
CA LYS A 139 -42.66 15.54 45.71
C LYS A 139 -43.58 16.66 45.21
N GLU A 140 -44.10 16.56 43.99
CA GLU A 140 -45.07 17.53 43.43
C GLU A 140 -46.50 17.36 43.97
N ARG A 141 -46.79 16.24 44.63
CA ARG A 141 -48.11 15.93 45.20
C ARG A 141 -48.30 16.45 46.63
N LYS A 142 -47.28 17.08 47.22
CA LYS A 142 -47.32 17.78 48.50
C LYS A 142 -47.35 19.28 48.28
#